data_AF-A0A434FHP3-F1
#
_entry.id   AF-A0A434FHP3-F1
#
_cell.length_a   1.000
_cell.length_b   1.000
_cell.length_c   1.000
_cell.angle_alpha   90.00
_cell.angle_beta   90.00
_cell.angle_gamma   90.00
#
_symmetry.space_group_name_H-M   'P 1'
#
loop_
_entity.id
_entity.type
_entity.pdbx_description
1 polymer ?
#
loop_
_entity_poly.entity_id
_entity_poly.type
_entity_poly.pdbx_seq_one_letter_code
_entity_poly.pdbx_strand_id
1 'polypeptide(L)'
;MDNLPHLASIGFSAWFIVLAMQEARELLYYWSNGWNFFEDSKITWGTYYNRKSWPFPQRPEDRMSNKQRVCFGRPFFMVIAGTFAAVSTHITLHPEQWHTEVHGSKITYHYIGTPQPDGH
;
A
#
# COMPACT_ATOMS: atom_id res chain seq x y z
N MET A 1 12.81 22.25 0.22
CA MET A 1 12.65 20.78 0.08
C MET A 1 11.17 20.45 -0.13
N ASP A 2 10.45 21.34 -0.81
CA ASP A 2 9.02 21.55 -0.51
C ASP A 2 8.10 20.67 -1.37
N ASN A 3 8.70 19.95 -2.33
CA ASN A 3 7.98 19.08 -3.25
C ASN A 3 8.00 17.61 -2.83
N LEU A 4 8.69 17.24 -1.76
CA LEU A 4 8.80 15.83 -1.32
C LEU A 4 7.44 15.17 -1.06
N PRO A 5 6.51 15.76 -0.26
CA PRO A 5 5.21 15.13 -0.01
C PRO A 5 4.36 15.06 -1.29
N HIS A 6 4.48 16.04 -2.17
CA HIS A 6 3.77 16.07 -3.45
C HIS A 6 4.28 14.98 -4.41
N LEU A 7 5.60 14.80 -4.51
CA LEU A 7 6.22 13.74 -5.32
C LEU A 7 5.92 12.36 -4.75
N ALA A 8 5.96 12.20 -3.43
CA ALA A 8 5.57 10.96 -2.75
C ALA A 8 4.09 10.64 -3.00
N SER A 9 3.19 11.62 -2.88
CA SER A 9 1.76 11.47 -3.16
C SER A 9 1.52 10.96 -4.58
N ILE A 10 2.13 11.60 -5.59
CA ILE A 10 2.02 11.17 -6.99
C ILE A 10 2.59 9.76 -7.16
N GLY A 11 3.79 9.49 -6.63
CA GLY A 11 4.48 8.21 -6.78
C GLY A 11 3.69 7.05 -6.18
N PHE A 12 3.24 7.17 -4.93
CA PHE A 12 2.46 6.14 -4.26
C PHE A 12 1.07 5.95 -4.90
N SER A 13 0.42 7.03 -5.32
CA SER A 13 -0.88 6.95 -6.01
C SER A 13 -0.75 6.25 -7.36
N ALA A 14 0.25 6.61 -8.16
CA ALA A 14 0.53 5.94 -9.43
C ALA A 14 0.86 4.46 -9.23
N TRP A 15 1.68 4.13 -8.22
CA TRP A 15 2.01 2.75 -7.89
C TRP A 15 0.77 1.95 -7.47
N PHE A 16 -0.09 2.54 -6.63
CA PHE A 16 -1.36 1.93 -6.22
C PHE A 16 -2.25 1.63 -7.44
N ILE A 17 -2.41 2.59 -8.36
CA ILE A 17 -3.21 2.41 -9.58
C ILE A 17 -2.66 1.27 -10.43
N VAL A 18 -1.33 1.21 -10.65
CA VAL A 18 -0.70 0.13 -11.41
C VAL A 18 -0.96 -1.23 -10.76
N LEU A 19 -0.84 -1.33 -9.43
CA LEU A 19 -1.13 -2.56 -8.70
C LEU A 19 -2.61 -2.95 -8.85
N ALA A 20 -3.53 -2.00 -8.70
CA ALA A 20 -4.97 -2.24 -8.83
C ALA A 20 -5.36 -2.70 -10.24
N MET A 21 -4.78 -2.10 -11.29
CA MET A 21 -5.02 -2.51 -12.68
C MET A 21 -4.50 -3.92 -12.95
N GLN A 22 -3.29 -4.24 -12.46
CA GLN A 22 -2.73 -5.58 -12.61
C GLN A 22 -3.55 -6.63 -11.86
N GLU A 23 -4.00 -6.29 -10.66
CA GLU A 23 -4.87 -7.13 -9.85
C GLU A 23 -6.18 -7.42 -10.57
N ALA A 24 -6.89 -6.37 -11.03
CA ALA A 24 -8.15 -6.52 -11.76
C ALA A 24 -7.99 -7.37 -13.02
N ARG A 25 -6.90 -7.18 -13.78
CA ARG A 25 -6.61 -7.99 -14.97
C ARG A 25 -6.42 -9.46 -14.65
N GLU A 26 -5.66 -9.79 -13.61
CA GLU A 26 -5.41 -11.18 -13.21
C GLU A 26 -6.67 -11.83 -12.62
N LEU A 27 -7.43 -11.09 -11.82
CA LEU A 27 -8.73 -11.53 -11.30
C LEU A 27 -9.70 -11.86 -12.42
N LEU A 28 -9.84 -10.99 -13.42
CA LEU A 28 -10.68 -11.22 -14.60
C LEU A 28 -10.21 -12.44 -15.41
N TYR A 29 -8.90 -12.56 -15.64
CA TYR A 29 -8.33 -13.69 -16.37
C TYR A 29 -8.63 -15.02 -15.65
N TYR A 30 -8.39 -15.10 -14.35
CA TYR A 30 -8.67 -16.33 -13.60
C TYR A 30 -10.16 -16.61 -13.47
N TRP A 31 -10.98 -15.58 -13.23
CA TRP A 31 -12.43 -15.71 -13.22
C TRP A 31 -12.96 -16.28 -14.53
N SER A 32 -12.51 -15.77 -15.68
CA SER A 32 -12.90 -16.28 -16.99
C SER A 32 -12.48 -17.73 -17.25
N ASN A 33 -11.47 -18.21 -16.53
CA ASN A 33 -10.95 -19.59 -16.60
C ASN A 33 -11.57 -20.51 -15.53
N GLY A 34 -12.69 -20.12 -14.91
CA GLY A 34 -13.40 -20.94 -13.93
C GLY A 34 -12.72 -21.04 -12.57
N TRP A 35 -11.84 -20.09 -12.23
CA TRP A 35 -11.22 -20.05 -10.92
C TRP A 35 -12.20 -19.64 -9.81
N ASN A 36 -12.25 -20.43 -8.74
CA ASN A 36 -13.05 -20.13 -7.56
C ASN A 36 -12.22 -19.36 -6.50
N PHE A 37 -12.25 -18.03 -6.58
CA PHE A 37 -11.55 -17.15 -5.63
C PHE A 37 -11.95 -17.44 -4.16
N PHE A 38 -13.24 -17.71 -3.90
CA PHE A 38 -13.75 -17.91 -2.55
C PHE A 38 -13.24 -19.18 -1.88
N GLU A 39 -12.83 -20.17 -2.67
CA GLU A 39 -12.28 -21.41 -2.14
C GLU A 39 -10.79 -21.26 -1.82
N ASP A 40 -10.03 -20.64 -2.73
CA ASP A 40 -8.59 -20.42 -2.57
C ASP A 40 -8.26 -19.32 -1.53
N SER A 41 -9.19 -18.39 -1.28
CA SER A 41 -9.04 -17.34 -0.25
C SER A 41 -9.31 -17.80 1.18
N LYS A 42 -9.81 -19.03 1.39
CA LYS A 42 -10.02 -19.59 2.74
C LYS A 42 -8.72 -19.92 3.47
N ILE A 43 -7.60 -19.99 2.75
CA ILE A 43 -6.29 -20.23 3.33
C ILE A 43 -5.90 -19.00 4.17
N THR A 44 -5.66 -19.19 5.46
CA THR A 44 -5.27 -18.12 6.38
C THR A 44 -3.96 -17.45 5.98
N TRP A 45 -3.86 -16.13 6.18
CA TRP A 45 -2.61 -15.36 6.04
C TRP A 45 -1.43 -15.98 6.78
N GLY A 46 -1.70 -16.58 7.95
CA GLY A 46 -0.74 -17.35 8.70
C GLY A 46 -0.12 -18.45 7.83
N THR A 47 -0.90 -19.25 7.12
CA THR A 47 -0.38 -20.31 6.24
C THR A 47 0.51 -19.78 5.11
N TYR A 48 0.32 -18.52 4.68
CA TYR A 48 1.10 -17.87 3.63
C TYR A 48 2.39 -17.21 4.10
N TYR A 49 2.36 -16.57 5.27
CA TYR A 49 3.51 -15.88 5.84
C TYR A 49 4.23 -16.69 6.92
N ASN A 50 3.70 -17.86 7.31
CA ASN A 50 4.34 -18.77 8.25
C ASN A 50 5.40 -19.60 7.55
N ARG A 51 6.51 -18.94 7.26
CA ARG A 51 7.81 -19.61 7.18
C ARG A 51 8.81 -18.69 7.85
N LYS A 52 9.66 -19.28 8.67
CA LYS A 52 10.78 -18.69 9.44
C LYS A 52 11.81 -17.87 8.62
N SER A 53 11.47 -17.41 7.41
CA SER A 53 12.35 -16.86 6.39
C SER A 53 11.93 -15.48 5.87
N TRP A 54 10.99 -14.79 6.52
CA TRP A 54 10.87 -13.34 6.29
C TRP A 54 12.07 -12.64 6.97
N PRO A 55 12.93 -11.85 6.27
CA PRO A 55 12.75 -11.24 4.95
C PRO A 55 13.69 -11.76 3.82
N PHE A 56 14.32 -12.94 3.94
CA PHE A 56 15.38 -13.41 3.00
C PHE A 56 15.28 -14.89 2.59
N PRO A 57 16.00 -15.28 1.53
CA PRO A 57 15.46 -15.62 0.22
C PRO A 57 14.51 -16.83 0.25
N GLN A 58 13.35 -16.65 -0.38
CA GLN A 58 12.41 -17.72 -0.70
C GLN A 58 13.10 -18.77 -1.58
N ARG A 59 13.06 -20.04 -1.16
CA ARG A 59 13.47 -21.13 -2.04
C ARG A 59 12.61 -21.09 -3.32
N PRO A 60 13.07 -21.59 -4.47
CA PRO A 60 12.25 -21.66 -5.68
C PRO A 60 10.90 -22.35 -5.45
N GLU A 61 10.86 -23.28 -4.48
CA GLU A 61 9.64 -23.97 -4.03
C GLU A 61 8.64 -23.05 -3.28
N ASP A 62 9.10 -21.93 -2.73
CA ASP A 62 8.30 -20.92 -2.02
C ASP A 62 7.79 -19.80 -2.93
N ARG A 63 8.00 -19.91 -4.25
CA ARG A 63 7.42 -18.95 -5.20
C ARG A 63 5.90 -19.04 -5.13
N MET A 64 5.29 -17.96 -4.63
CA MET A 64 3.84 -17.78 -4.64
C MET A 64 3.29 -18.12 -6.02
N SER A 65 2.34 -19.04 -6.08
CA SER A 65 1.60 -19.28 -7.32
C SER A 65 0.87 -18.00 -7.71
N ASN A 66 0.66 -17.78 -9.01
CA ASN A 66 0.04 -16.54 -9.48
C ASN A 66 -1.33 -16.29 -8.83
N LYS A 67 -2.13 -17.35 -8.59
CA LYS A 67 -3.42 -17.26 -7.87
C LYS A 67 -3.25 -16.80 -6.43
N GLN A 68 -2.20 -17.27 -5.75
CA GLN A 68 -1.89 -16.90 -4.37
C GLN A 68 -1.43 -15.44 -4.26
N ARG A 69 -0.68 -14.97 -5.27
CA ARG A 69 -0.29 -13.57 -5.38
C ARG A 69 -1.51 -12.65 -5.50
N VAL A 70 -2.50 -13.04 -6.30
CA VAL A 70 -3.79 -12.34 -6.42
C VAL A 70 -4.56 -12.38 -5.09
N CYS A 71 -4.68 -13.54 -4.43
CA CYS A 71 -5.44 -13.61 -3.18
C CYS A 71 -4.81 -12.83 -2.01
N PHE A 72 -3.48 -12.78 -1.91
CA PHE A 72 -2.80 -12.33 -0.68
C PHE A 72 -1.67 -11.34 -0.91
N GLY A 73 -0.78 -11.62 -1.86
CA GLY A 73 0.42 -10.83 -2.08
C GLY A 73 0.12 -9.40 -2.55
N ARG A 74 -0.59 -9.25 -3.66
CA ARG A 74 -0.88 -7.95 -4.25
C ARG A 74 -1.84 -7.10 -3.40
N PRO A 75 -2.93 -7.67 -2.83
CA PRO A 75 -3.77 -6.94 -1.89
C PRO A 75 -2.99 -6.34 -0.71
N PHE A 76 -2.02 -7.07 -0.16
CA PHE A 76 -1.16 -6.54 0.90
C PHE A 76 -0.35 -5.32 0.44
N PHE A 77 0.32 -5.40 -0.72
CA PHE A 77 1.07 -4.25 -1.26
C PHE A 77 0.17 -3.08 -1.65
N MET A 78 -1.06 -3.34 -2.11
CA MET A 78 -2.04 -2.30 -2.38
C MET A 78 -2.44 -1.56 -1.09
N VAL A 79 -2.65 -2.26 0.03
CA VAL A 79 -2.93 -1.62 1.32
C VAL A 79 -1.77 -0.75 1.79
N ILE A 80 -0.52 -1.24 1.67
CA ILE A 80 0.67 -0.46 2.02
C ILE A 80 0.78 0.79 1.15
N ALA A 81 0.77 0.62 -0.18
CA ALA A 81 0.89 1.73 -1.12
C ALA A 81 -0.26 2.75 -0.94
N GLY A 82 -1.49 2.27 -0.77
CA GLY A 82 -2.66 3.11 -0.52
C GLY A 82 -2.57 3.89 0.77
N THR A 83 -2.04 3.30 1.86
CA THR A 83 -1.82 3.99 3.13
C THR A 83 -0.81 5.13 2.97
N PHE A 84 0.34 4.85 2.33
CA PHE A 84 1.34 5.88 2.08
C PHE A 84 0.85 6.97 1.12
N ALA A 85 0.08 6.60 0.09
CA ALA A 85 -0.58 7.55 -0.80
C ALA A 85 -1.52 8.47 -0.01
N ALA A 86 -2.45 7.90 0.76
CA ALA A 86 -3.42 8.65 1.56
C ALA A 86 -2.74 9.62 2.54
N VAL A 87 -1.72 9.16 3.28
CA VAL A 87 -0.97 10.02 4.21
C VAL A 87 -0.27 11.15 3.46
N SER A 88 0.43 10.84 2.36
CA SER A 88 1.17 11.84 1.58
C SER A 88 0.23 12.85 0.92
N THR A 89 -0.91 12.39 0.40
CA THR A 89 -1.96 13.23 -0.16
C THR A 89 -2.56 14.13 0.91
N HIS A 90 -2.83 13.62 2.10
CA HIS A 90 -3.35 14.41 3.21
C HIS A 90 -2.38 15.51 3.64
N ILE A 91 -1.08 15.21 3.77
CA ILE A 91 -0.04 16.22 4.04
C ILE A 91 0.01 17.28 2.92
N THR A 92 -0.16 16.86 1.67
CA THR A 92 -0.10 17.76 0.50
C THR A 92 -1.34 18.67 0.40
N LEU A 93 -2.52 18.14 0.70
CA LEU A 93 -3.80 18.88 0.58
C LEU A 93 -4.11 19.74 1.81
N HIS A 94 -3.64 19.33 2.99
CA HIS A 94 -3.89 19.99 4.27
C HIS A 94 -2.60 20.32 5.02
N PRO A 95 -1.63 21.03 4.42
CA PRO A 95 -0.34 21.31 5.07
C PRO A 95 -0.49 22.07 6.39
N GLU A 96 -1.56 22.85 6.57
CA GLU A 96 -1.90 23.58 7.79
C GLU A 96 -2.11 22.68 9.02
N GLN A 97 -2.41 21.40 8.81
CA GLN A 97 -2.64 20.43 9.89
C GLN A 97 -1.35 19.72 10.35
N TRP A 98 -0.20 20.04 9.74
CA TRP A 98 1.06 19.33 9.95
C TRP A 98 2.20 20.28 10.32
N HIS A 99 2.89 19.97 11.41
CA HIS A 99 4.14 20.62 11.79
C HIS A 99 5.31 19.83 11.21
N THR A 100 6.26 20.52 10.58
CA THR A 100 7.45 19.88 10.00
C THR A 100 8.66 20.19 10.87
N GLU A 101 9.28 19.15 11.43
CA GLU A 101 10.54 19.26 12.17
C GLU A 101 11.70 18.73 11.32
N VAL A 102 12.72 19.55 11.11
CA VAL A 102 13.92 19.19 10.35
C VAL A 102 15.10 19.03 11.31
N HIS A 103 15.53 17.78 11.53
CA HIS A 103 16.73 17.46 12.30
C HIS A 103 17.83 16.99 11.35
N GLY A 104 18.69 17.91 10.92
CA GLY A 104 19.72 17.63 9.93
C GLY A 104 19.11 17.22 8.59
N SER A 105 19.38 15.98 8.14
CA SER A 105 18.80 15.41 6.92
C SER A 105 17.44 14.73 7.12
N LYS A 106 16.97 14.58 8.37
CA LYS A 106 15.72 13.89 8.70
C LYS A 106 14.58 14.89 8.80
N ILE A 107 13.51 14.65 8.04
CA ILE A 107 12.26 15.40 8.09
C ILE A 107 11.23 14.54 8.83
N THR A 108 10.61 15.09 9.87
CA THR A 108 9.54 14.45 10.64
C THR A 108 8.28 15.31 10.57
N TYR A 109 7.13 14.69 10.27
CA TYR A 109 5.83 15.36 10.20
C TYR A 109 5.02 15.00 11.44
N HIS A 110 4.56 16.01 12.17
CA HIS A 110 3.71 15.88 13.36
C HIS A 110 2.32 16.40 13.05
N TYR A 111 1.30 15.57 13.27
CA TYR A 111 -0.10 16.00 13.12
C TYR A 111 -0.48 16.89 14.31
N ILE A 112 -0.98 18.11 14.03
CA ILE A 112 -1.32 19.10 15.06
C ILE A 112 -2.83 19.18 15.31
N GLY A 113 -3.65 18.51 14.48
CA GLY A 113 -5.11 18.61 14.52
C GLY A 113 -5.67 19.54 13.45
N THR A 114 -7.00 19.69 13.43
CA THR A 114 -7.69 20.61 12.52
C THR A 114 -7.58 22.05 13.04
N PRO A 115 -7.27 23.04 12.19
CA PRO A 115 -7.34 24.44 12.62
C PRO A 115 -8.74 24.74 13.14
N GLN A 116 -8.80 25.37 14.33
CA GLN A 116 -10.06 25.77 14.92
C GLN A 116 -10.66 26.84 14.00
N PRO A 117 -11.88 26.67 13.47
CA PRO A 117 -12.46 27.67 12.59
C PRO A 117 -12.55 28.97 13.36
N ASP A 118 -11.98 30.03 12.80
CA ASP A 118 -12.04 31.38 13.35
C ASP A 118 -13.53 31.68 13.59
N GLY A 119 -13.92 31.70 14.86
CA GLY A 119 -15.31 31.90 15.25
C GLY A 119 -15.78 33.25 14.74
N HIS A 120 -16.79 33.23 13.87
CA HIS A 120 -17.53 34.41 13.44
C HIS A 120 -18.30 35.04 14.60
#